data_AF-E8V2V7-F1
#
_entry.id   AF-E8V2V7-F1
#
_cell.length_a   1.000
_cell.length_b   1.000
_cell.length_c   1.000
_cell.angle_alpha   90.00
_cell.angle_beta   90.00
_cell.angle_gamma   90.00
#
_symmetry.space_group_name_H-M   'P 1'
#
loop_
_entity.id
_entity.type
_entity.pdbx_description
1 polymer ?
#
loop_
_entity_poly.entity_id
_entity_poly.type
_entity_poly.pdbx_seq_one_letter_code
_entity_poly.pdbx_strand_id
1 'polypeptide(L)'
;MKILQAVAGLALAGALVTVPVHAQAPASVPVATQDAGRDVSNSDLVMMTVHEAWLASGRNEDRFFDMVKRLAEMSAQKRGLALSETEAAGSKAGDWIKKQARKDPDQLLYAVVDSAVKHTGMMKKM
;
A
#
# COMPACT_ATOMS: atom_id res chain seq x y z
N MET A 1 -63.37 -28.29 -29.23
CA MET A 1 -62.62 -27.11 -28.74
C MET A 1 -61.74 -26.60 -29.87
N LYS A 2 -61.66 -25.29 -30.01
CA LYS A 2 -61.46 -24.55 -31.27
C LYS A 2 -59.99 -24.09 -31.44
N ILE A 3 -59.42 -24.47 -32.59
CA ILE A 3 -58.47 -23.79 -33.49
C ILE A 3 -57.06 -23.40 -33.01
N LEU A 4 -56.10 -24.09 -33.65
CA LEU A 4 -54.73 -23.69 -33.99
C LEU A 4 -54.77 -22.53 -35.01
N GLN A 5 -54.01 -21.44 -34.81
CA GLN A 5 -53.50 -20.64 -35.93
C GLN A 5 -52.15 -20.00 -35.63
N ALA A 6 -51.36 -19.94 -36.68
CA ALA A 6 -49.93 -19.71 -36.75
C ALA A 6 -49.59 -18.27 -37.18
N VAL A 7 -48.38 -17.84 -36.80
CA VAL A 7 -47.40 -17.04 -37.59
C VAL A 7 -47.84 -15.75 -38.28
N ALA A 8 -47.22 -14.63 -37.88
CA ALA A 8 -46.59 -13.60 -38.73
C ALA A 8 -46.07 -12.51 -37.75
N GLY A 9 -44.80 -12.17 -37.63
CA GLY A 9 -43.83 -11.93 -38.68
C GLY A 9 -43.43 -10.45 -38.60
N LEU A 10 -42.28 -10.14 -38.00
CA LEU A 10 -41.48 -8.99 -38.42
C LEU A 10 -40.02 -9.22 -38.00
N ALA A 11 -39.22 -9.58 -38.99
CA ALA A 11 -37.78 -9.71 -38.87
C ALA A 11 -37.14 -8.32 -38.77
N LEU A 12 -36.35 -8.10 -37.72
CA LEU A 12 -35.29 -7.11 -37.71
C LEU A 12 -33.96 -7.87 -37.68
N ALA A 13 -33.31 -7.94 -38.85
CA ALA A 13 -31.96 -8.45 -38.99
C ALA A 13 -30.98 -7.44 -38.40
N GLY A 14 -30.60 -7.66 -37.14
CA GLY A 14 -29.46 -7.01 -36.50
C GLY A 14 -28.42 -8.06 -36.18
N ALA A 15 -27.35 -8.15 -36.98
CA ALA A 15 -26.21 -9.00 -36.70
C ALA A 15 -25.49 -8.47 -35.45
N LEU A 16 -25.82 -9.03 -34.28
CA LEU A 16 -25.12 -8.78 -33.03
C LEU A 16 -23.83 -9.61 -33.03
N VAL A 17 -22.70 -8.95 -33.28
CA VAL A 17 -21.38 -9.50 -32.97
C VAL A 17 -21.26 -9.56 -31.45
N THR A 18 -21.40 -10.76 -30.88
CA THR A 18 -21.21 -10.99 -29.46
C THR A 18 -19.72 -10.87 -29.13
N VAL A 19 -19.28 -9.69 -28.71
CA VAL A 19 -17.96 -9.55 -28.07
C VAL A 19 -18.07 -10.16 -26.68
N PRO A 20 -17.26 -11.18 -26.33
CA PRO A 20 -17.24 -11.68 -24.97
C PRO A 20 -16.66 -10.59 -24.08
N VAL A 21 -17.50 -9.94 -23.28
CA VAL A 21 -17.05 -9.20 -22.11
C VAL A 21 -16.43 -10.22 -21.17
N HIS A 22 -15.11 -10.33 -21.19
CA HIS A 22 -14.37 -10.93 -20.08
C HIS A 22 -14.58 -10.02 -18.88
N ALA A 23 -15.49 -10.42 -17.98
CA ALA A 23 -15.53 -9.89 -16.64
C ALA A 23 -14.19 -10.23 -15.97
N GLN A 24 -13.23 -9.31 -16.02
CA GLN A 24 -12.06 -9.37 -15.16
C GLN A 24 -12.58 -9.23 -13.74
N ALA A 25 -12.62 -10.36 -13.03
CA ALA A 25 -12.74 -10.36 -11.59
C ALA A 25 -11.64 -9.42 -11.04
N PRO A 26 -11.94 -8.57 -10.04
CA PRO A 26 -10.90 -7.77 -9.41
C PRO A 26 -9.80 -8.73 -8.96
N ALA A 27 -8.58 -8.49 -9.43
CA ALA A 27 -7.43 -9.28 -9.03
C ALA A 27 -7.32 -9.16 -7.51
N SER A 28 -7.67 -10.23 -6.79
CA SER A 28 -7.32 -10.39 -5.39
C SER A 28 -5.80 -10.44 -5.34
N VAL A 29 -5.17 -9.30 -5.09
CA VAL A 29 -3.76 -9.26 -4.71
C VAL A 29 -3.63 -10.21 -3.52
N PRO A 30 -2.79 -11.27 -3.63
CA PRO A 30 -2.58 -12.14 -2.49
C PRO A 30 -1.98 -11.29 -1.39
N VAL A 31 -2.76 -11.02 -0.33
CA VAL A 31 -2.23 -10.52 0.92
C VAL A 31 -1.26 -11.60 1.37
N ALA A 32 0.03 -11.36 1.16
CA ALA A 32 1.07 -12.26 1.62
C ALA A 32 0.81 -12.45 3.13
N THR A 33 0.40 -13.65 3.50
CA THR A 33 0.28 -14.03 4.91
C THR A 33 1.72 -14.13 5.42
N GLN A 34 2.26 -12.99 5.83
CA GLN A 34 3.62 -12.90 6.35
C GLN A 34 3.58 -13.35 7.80
N ASP A 35 4.28 -14.45 8.05
CA ASP A 35 4.52 -14.99 9.37
C ASP A 35 5.15 -13.91 10.26
N ALA A 36 4.47 -13.60 11.37
CA ALA A 36 4.90 -12.58 12.31
C ALA A 36 6.28 -12.94 12.89
N GLY A 37 7.34 -12.24 12.44
CA GLY A 37 8.72 -12.52 12.84
C GLY A 37 9.67 -12.92 11.72
N ARG A 38 9.22 -12.93 10.45
CA ARG A 38 10.13 -13.03 9.30
C ARG A 38 11.02 -11.79 9.19
N ASP A 39 12.30 -11.97 8.89
CA ASP A 39 13.19 -10.87 8.52
C ASP A 39 12.69 -10.25 7.21
N VAL A 40 12.07 -9.07 7.32
CA VAL A 40 11.52 -8.33 6.19
C VAL A 40 12.68 -7.66 5.45
N SER A 41 12.87 -8.02 4.18
CA SER A 41 13.88 -7.41 3.33
C SER A 41 13.54 -5.94 3.05
N ASN A 42 14.57 -5.10 2.84
CA ASN A 42 14.34 -3.68 2.54
C ASN A 42 13.53 -3.48 1.25
N SER A 43 13.65 -4.37 0.28
CA SER A 43 12.91 -4.34 -0.99
C SER A 43 11.42 -4.61 -0.80
N ASP A 44 11.07 -5.51 0.12
CA ASP A 44 9.68 -5.76 0.48
C ASP A 44 9.13 -4.61 1.31
N LEU A 45 9.93 -4.11 2.26
CA LEU A 45 9.53 -3.05 3.19
C LEU A 45 9.17 -1.74 2.49
N VAL A 46 9.83 -1.40 1.37
CA VAL A 46 9.47 -0.19 0.60
C VAL A 46 8.12 -0.29 -0.09
N MET A 47 7.62 -1.51 -0.33
CA MET A 47 6.33 -1.78 -0.98
C MET A 47 5.20 -2.06 0.01
N MET A 48 5.52 -2.21 1.30
CA MET A 48 4.52 -2.48 2.33
C MET A 48 3.67 -1.25 2.64
N THR A 49 2.38 -1.50 2.83
CA THR A 49 1.50 -0.54 3.49
C THR A 49 1.81 -0.46 4.98
N VAL A 50 1.28 0.57 5.65
CA VAL A 50 1.41 0.68 7.11
C VAL A 50 0.78 -0.52 7.82
N HIS A 51 -0.37 -1.00 7.34
CA HIS A 51 -1.05 -2.16 7.88
C HIS A 51 -0.20 -3.43 7.73
N GLU A 52 0.35 -3.68 6.54
CA GLU A 52 1.19 -4.84 6.27
C GLU A 52 2.45 -4.83 7.12
N ALA A 53 3.11 -3.67 7.25
CA ALA A 53 4.29 -3.52 8.11
C ALA A 53 3.95 -3.74 9.59
N TRP A 54 2.77 -3.33 10.05
CA TRP A 54 2.29 -3.60 11.40
C TRP A 54 2.03 -5.09 11.65
N LEU A 55 1.48 -5.79 10.67
CA LEU A 55 1.31 -7.24 10.75
C LEU A 55 2.66 -7.96 10.71
N ALA A 56 3.55 -7.56 9.81
CA ALA A 56 4.89 -8.14 9.67
C ALA A 56 5.75 -7.93 10.92
N SER A 57 5.53 -6.84 11.67
CA SER A 57 6.20 -6.62 12.96
C SER A 57 5.74 -7.61 14.04
N GLY A 58 4.69 -8.39 13.78
CA GLY A 58 4.00 -9.18 14.78
C GLY A 58 3.21 -8.31 15.74
N ARG A 59 2.73 -7.13 15.28
CA ARG A 59 2.05 -6.12 16.10
C ARG A 59 2.89 -5.67 17.29
N ASN A 60 4.21 -5.67 17.10
CA ASN A 60 5.18 -5.21 18.06
C ASN A 60 5.68 -3.82 17.62
N GLU A 61 5.62 -2.88 18.56
CA GLU A 61 5.95 -1.48 18.31
C GLU A 61 7.46 -1.28 18.07
N ASP A 62 8.32 -1.95 18.83
CA ASP A 62 9.78 -1.86 18.67
C ASP A 62 10.21 -2.36 17.28
N ARG A 63 9.72 -3.53 16.85
CA ARG A 63 9.99 -4.09 15.52
C ARG A 63 9.43 -3.21 14.40
N PHE A 64 8.30 -2.57 14.63
CA PHE A 64 7.73 -1.60 13.69
C PHE A 64 8.60 -0.35 13.59
N PHE A 65 9.11 0.16 14.72
CA PHE A 65 10.05 1.28 14.72
C PHE A 65 11.38 0.93 14.06
N ASP A 66 11.89 -0.29 14.21
CA ASP A 66 13.09 -0.74 13.48
C ASP A 66 12.88 -0.75 11.98
N MET A 67 11.69 -1.15 11.51
CA MET A 67 11.29 -1.03 10.11
C MET A 67 11.26 0.44 9.65
N VAL A 68 10.61 1.31 10.42
CA VAL A 68 10.57 2.76 10.15
C VAL A 68 11.98 3.36 10.08
N LYS A 69 12.87 2.99 10.99
CA LYS A 69 14.25 3.49 11.04
C LYS A 69 15.03 3.09 9.79
N ARG A 70 14.94 1.83 9.37
CA ARG A 70 15.54 1.36 8.11
C ARG A 70 15.03 2.16 6.91
N LEU A 71 13.72 2.42 6.83
CA LEU A 71 13.14 3.26 5.77
C LEU A 71 13.64 4.71 5.83
N ALA A 72 13.77 5.27 7.03
CA ALA A 72 14.26 6.63 7.23
C ALA A 72 15.73 6.77 6.80
N GLU A 73 16.57 5.80 7.16
CA GLU A 73 17.98 5.75 6.74
C GLU A 73 18.10 5.66 5.21
N MET A 74 17.31 4.80 4.57
CA MET A 74 17.27 4.71 3.10
C MET A 74 16.81 6.03 2.45
N SER A 75 15.76 6.66 3.00
CA SER A 75 15.25 7.94 2.49
C SER A 75 16.30 9.05 2.62
N ALA A 76 16.95 9.15 3.78
CA ALA A 76 17.98 10.14 4.05
C ALA A 76 19.20 9.96 3.12
N GLN A 77 19.68 8.72 2.95
CA GLN A 77 20.78 8.40 2.04
C GLN A 77 20.47 8.80 0.59
N LYS A 78 19.28 8.46 0.09
CA LYS A 78 18.85 8.82 -1.28
C LYS A 78 18.77 10.34 -1.50
N ARG A 79 18.56 11.12 -0.44
CA ARG A 79 18.38 12.58 -0.50
C ARG A 79 19.61 13.38 -0.08
N GLY A 80 20.69 12.73 0.34
CA GLY A 80 21.85 13.42 0.92
C GLY A 80 21.52 14.17 2.22
N LEU A 81 20.52 13.69 2.96
CA LEU A 81 20.13 14.24 4.26
C LEU A 81 20.77 13.44 5.39
N ALA A 82 20.94 14.09 6.53
CA ALA A 82 21.24 13.43 7.80
C ALA A 82 19.96 13.40 8.65
N LEU A 83 19.70 12.24 9.27
CA LEU A 83 18.66 12.15 10.28
C LEU A 83 19.13 12.87 11.53
N SER A 84 18.26 13.69 12.10
CA SER A 84 18.52 14.32 13.40
C SER A 84 18.47 13.25 14.48
N GLU A 85 19.58 13.02 15.20
CA GLU A 85 19.67 12.01 16.29
C GLU A 85 19.06 12.51 17.62
N THR A 86 18.26 13.57 17.59
CA THR A 86 17.62 14.10 18.79
C THR A 86 16.32 13.36 19.08
N GLU A 87 16.04 13.11 20.36
CA GLU A 87 14.80 12.48 20.82
C GLU A 87 13.56 13.25 20.31
N ALA A 88 13.62 14.58 20.30
CA ALA A 88 12.54 15.42 19.79
C ALA A 88 12.23 15.19 18.30
N ALA A 89 13.25 14.99 17.46
CA ALA A 89 13.06 14.70 16.05
C ALA A 89 12.47 13.29 15.84
N GLY A 90 12.94 12.30 16.62
CA GLY A 90 12.40 10.95 16.64
C GLY A 90 10.93 10.92 17.07
N SER A 91 10.59 11.60 18.17
CA SER A 91 9.22 11.71 18.68
C SER A 91 8.29 12.37 17.67
N LYS A 92 8.72 13.48 17.05
CA LYS A 92 7.93 14.16 16.01
C LYS A 92 7.69 13.28 14.78
N ALA A 93 8.70 12.53 14.34
CA ALA A 93 8.56 11.59 13.23
C ALA A 93 7.62 10.43 13.59
N GLY A 94 7.76 9.85 14.79
CA GLY A 94 6.90 8.79 15.29
C GLY A 94 5.43 9.23 15.40
N ASP A 95 5.17 10.42 15.92
CA ASP A 95 3.81 10.97 16.01
C ASP A 95 3.22 11.29 14.63
N TRP A 96 4.04 11.75 13.68
CA TRP A 96 3.62 11.92 12.30
C TRP A 96 3.19 10.60 11.68
N ILE A 97 4.02 9.56 11.81
CA ILE A 97 3.73 8.22 11.29
C ILE A 97 2.46 7.65 11.92
N LYS A 98 2.31 7.75 13.25
CA LYS A 98 1.09 7.34 13.96
C LYS A 98 -0.16 8.06 13.44
N LYS A 99 -0.09 9.36 13.19
CA LYS A 99 -1.22 10.15 12.64
C LYS A 99 -1.59 9.69 11.23
N GLN A 100 -0.60 9.49 10.38
CA GLN A 100 -0.82 9.03 9.00
C GLN A 100 -1.35 7.60 9.00
N ALA A 101 -0.78 6.70 9.80
CA ALA A 101 -1.24 5.32 9.99
C ALA A 101 -2.72 5.22 10.38
N ARG A 102 -3.19 6.13 11.24
CA ARG A 102 -4.60 6.19 11.65
C ARG A 102 -5.52 6.73 10.57
N LYS A 103 -5.01 7.64 9.75
CA LYS A 103 -5.79 8.29 8.68
C LYS A 103 -5.98 7.35 7.50
N ASP A 104 -4.91 6.66 7.11
CA ASP A 104 -4.88 5.73 5.99
C ASP A 104 -3.87 4.61 6.30
N PRO A 105 -4.33 3.46 6.81
CA PRO A 105 -3.47 2.31 7.08
C PRO A 105 -3.00 1.59 5.81
N ASP A 106 -3.66 1.83 4.67
CA ASP A 106 -3.37 1.17 3.39
C ASP A 106 -2.37 1.97 2.53
N GLN A 107 -1.95 3.15 2.99
CA GLN A 107 -0.88 3.90 2.33
C GLN A 107 0.49 3.23 2.52
N LEU A 108 1.39 3.44 1.56
CA LEU A 108 2.77 2.96 1.62
C LEU A 108 3.53 3.56 2.81
N LEU A 109 4.12 2.69 3.64
CA LEU A 109 4.89 3.13 4.80
C LEU A 109 6.09 3.99 4.39
N TYR A 110 6.78 3.61 3.30
CA TYR A 110 7.91 4.38 2.78
C TYR A 110 7.54 5.83 2.45
N ALA A 111 6.39 6.09 1.85
CA ALA A 111 5.96 7.45 1.50
C ALA A 111 5.72 8.33 2.75
N VAL A 112 5.17 7.72 3.80
CA VAL A 112 4.95 8.40 5.09
C VAL A 112 6.28 8.74 5.76
N VAL A 113 7.19 7.77 5.82
CA VAL A 113 8.52 7.95 6.40
C VAL A 113 9.34 8.95 5.60
N ASP A 114 9.31 8.89 4.28
CA ASP A 114 10.00 9.84 3.41
C ASP A 114 9.51 11.28 3.64
N SER A 115 8.20 11.45 3.79
CA SER A 115 7.61 12.76 4.14
C SER A 115 8.10 13.25 5.49
N ALA A 116 8.16 12.38 6.49
CA ALA A 116 8.69 12.71 7.81
C ALA A 116 10.18 13.12 7.73
N VAL A 117 11.01 12.35 7.02
CA VAL A 117 12.44 12.65 6.82
C VAL A 117 12.63 13.98 6.10
N LYS A 118 11.80 14.32 5.12
CA LYS A 118 11.86 15.65 4.48
C LYS A 118 11.54 16.80 5.45
N HIS A 119 10.70 16.54 6.46
CA HIS A 119 10.33 17.54 7.45
C HIS A 119 11.29 17.65 8.63
N THR A 120 12.02 16.58 8.97
CA THR A 120 12.90 16.50 10.16
C THR A 120 14.39 16.35 9.83
N GLY A 121 14.70 15.99 8.58
CA GLY A 121 16.06 15.81 8.08
C GLY A 121 16.77 17.14 7.92
N MET A 122 18.05 17.14 8.26
CA MET A 122 18.94 18.28 8.05
C MET A 122 19.84 17.98 6.84
N MET A 123 20.27 19.01 6.10
CA MET A 123 21.26 18.81 5.05
C MET A 123 22.53 18.23 5.68
N LYS A 124 23.05 17.15 5.08
CA LYS A 124 24.35 16.62 5.45
C LYS A 124 25.40 17.66 5.01
N LYS A 125 26.01 18.39 5.96
CA LYS A 125 27.20 19.19 5.67
C LYS A 125 28.28 18.23 5.18
N MET A 126 28.69 18.38 3.93
CA MET A 126 29.82 17.67 3.32
C MET A 126 31.13 18.20 3.89
#